data_AF-A0A355GQ41-F1
#
_entry.id   AF-A0A355GQ41-F1
#
_cell.length_a   1.000
_cell.length_b   1.000
_cell.length_c   1.000
_cell.angle_alpha   90.00
_cell.angle_beta   90.00
_cell.angle_gamma   90.00
#
_symmetry.space_group_name_H-M   'P 1'
#
loop_
_entity.id
_entity.type
_entity.pdbx_description
1 polymer ?
#
loop_
_entity_poly.entity_id
_entity_poly.type
_entity_poly.pdbx_seq_one_letter_code
_entity_poly.pdbx_strand_id
1 'polypeptide(L)'
;LSSRAELEIFKIDPGRYAPQLLGCDPVILNKQDRAIPGDTKYGAYYDHNLYLFVDLESREEFKKNPDRFSRTMHVLKIEQVEGTQVR
;
A
#
# COMPACT_ATOMS: atom_id res chain seq x y z
N LEU A 1 22.95 -5.82 7.78
CA LEU A 1 22.34 -5.52 9.10
C LEU A 1 22.32 -4.01 9.23
N SER A 2 21.13 -3.40 9.31
CA SER A 2 21.00 -1.95 9.50
C SER A 2 21.57 -1.52 10.84
N SER A 3 22.12 -0.31 10.87
CA SER A 3 22.77 0.33 12.00
C SER A 3 21.79 0.77 13.09
N ARG A 4 22.30 1.02 14.30
CA ARG A 4 21.53 1.62 15.40
C ARG A 4 20.90 2.97 15.02
N ALA A 5 21.57 3.73 14.15
CA ALA A 5 21.05 5.01 13.65
C ALA A 5 19.78 4.83 12.79
N GLU A 6 19.75 3.84 11.90
CA GLU A 6 18.56 3.55 11.08
C GLU A 6 17.36 3.11 11.94
N LEU A 7 17.61 2.34 13.00
CA LEU A 7 16.57 1.96 13.95
C LEU A 7 15.97 3.18 14.68
N GLU A 8 16.81 4.12 15.10
CA GLU A 8 16.32 5.34 15.75
C GLU A 8 15.52 6.21 14.77
N ILE A 9 15.94 6.31 13.51
CA ILE A 9 15.17 7.01 12.46
C ILE A 9 13.81 6.34 12.24
N PHE A 10 13.77 5.01 12.14
CA PHE A 10 12.52 4.25 11.99
C PHE A 10 11.56 4.48 13.16
N LYS A 11 12.07 4.53 14.39
CA LYS A 11 11.24 4.75 15.59
C LYS A 11 10.58 6.12 15.64
N ILE A 12 11.15 7.14 15.00
CA ILE A 12 10.58 8.50 14.97
C ILE A 12 9.23 8.50 14.25
N ASP A 13 9.16 7.81 13.12
CA ASP A 13 7.94 7.72 12.31
C ASP A 13 7.90 6.38 11.56
N PRO A 14 7.48 5.29 12.22
CA PRO A 14 7.38 3.99 11.58
C PRO A 14 6.29 3.97 10.50
N GLY A 15 5.29 4.85 10.63
CA GLY A 15 4.17 4.96 9.69
C GLY A 15 4.62 5.40 8.31
N ARG A 16 5.66 6.21 8.20
CA ARG A 16 6.25 6.62 6.91
C ARG A 16 6.78 5.45 6.07
N TYR A 17 7.11 4.33 6.71
CA TYR A 17 7.60 3.13 6.04
C TYR A 17 6.47 2.13 5.78
N ALA A 18 5.27 2.38 6.30
CA ALA A 18 4.11 1.52 6.06
C ALA A 18 3.59 1.72 4.62
N PRO A 19 3.13 0.65 3.96
CA PRO A 19 2.40 0.78 2.72
C PRO A 19 1.14 1.62 2.88
N GLN A 20 0.80 2.40 1.86
CA GLN A 20 -0.45 3.13 1.76
C GLN A 20 -1.65 2.18 1.69
N LEU A 21 -2.83 2.70 2.03
CA LEU A 21 -4.10 1.97 2.00
C LEU A 21 -4.07 0.65 2.78
N LEU A 22 -3.35 0.62 3.91
CA LEU A 22 -3.14 -0.60 4.71
C LEU A 22 -2.48 -1.74 3.91
N GLY A 23 -1.77 -1.41 2.83
CA GLY A 23 -1.20 -2.39 1.89
C GLY A 23 -2.22 -2.98 0.92
N CYS A 24 -3.42 -2.42 0.81
CA CYS A 24 -4.41 -2.84 -0.18
C CYS A 24 -4.07 -2.33 -1.58
N ASP A 25 -4.50 -3.08 -2.58
CA ASP A 25 -4.35 -2.70 -3.99
C ASP A 25 -5.20 -1.46 -4.31
N PRO A 26 -4.57 -0.32 -4.66
CA PRO A 26 -5.27 0.94 -4.90
C PRO A 26 -6.17 0.89 -6.15
N VAL A 27 -5.85 0.03 -7.13
CA VAL A 27 -6.62 -0.10 -8.37
C VAL A 27 -7.90 -0.88 -8.11
N ILE A 28 -7.80 -2.00 -7.40
CA ILE A 28 -8.97 -2.79 -7.01
C ILE A 28 -9.86 -1.98 -6.07
N LEU A 29 -9.26 -1.30 -5.09
CA LEU A 29 -10.00 -0.49 -4.16
C LEU A 29 -10.79 0.62 -4.87
N ASN A 30 -10.16 1.33 -5.82
CA ASN A 30 -10.85 2.38 -6.59
C ASN A 30 -11.92 1.84 -7.57
N LYS A 31 -11.68 0.67 -8.19
CA LYS A 31 -12.57 0.14 -9.23
C LYS A 31 -13.72 -0.70 -8.69
N GLN A 32 -13.52 -1.38 -7.56
CA GLN A 32 -14.43 -2.39 -7.04
C GLN A 32 -14.88 -2.09 -5.60
N ASP A 33 -14.36 -1.04 -4.96
CA ASP A 33 -14.59 -0.72 -3.54
C ASP A 33 -14.25 -1.90 -2.61
N ARG A 34 -13.30 -2.74 -3.03
CA ARG A 34 -12.82 -3.91 -2.27
C ARG A 34 -11.42 -3.65 -1.72
N ALA A 35 -11.24 -3.89 -0.43
CA ALA A 35 -9.95 -3.81 0.24
C ALA A 35 -9.24 -5.17 0.18
N ILE A 36 -8.50 -5.39 -0.90
CA ILE A 36 -7.73 -6.62 -1.11
C ILE A 36 -6.25 -6.33 -0.85
N PRO A 37 -5.58 -7.04 0.07
CA PRO A 37 -4.16 -6.83 0.36
C PRO A 37 -3.30 -7.20 -0.86
N GLY A 38 -2.40 -6.30 -1.22
CA GLY A 38 -1.38 -6.54 -2.23
C GLY A 38 -0.19 -7.30 -1.68
N ASP A 39 0.72 -7.67 -2.58
CA ASP A 39 1.95 -8.40 -2.27
C ASP A 39 3.19 -7.50 -2.49
N THR A 40 4.17 -7.64 -1.61
CA THR A 40 5.44 -6.89 -1.70
C THR A 40 6.20 -7.18 -2.99
N LYS A 41 5.99 -8.36 -3.62
CA LYS A 41 6.56 -8.71 -4.93
C LYS A 41 6.12 -7.77 -6.06
N TYR A 42 4.97 -7.12 -5.93
CA TYR A 42 4.42 -6.21 -6.94
C TYR A 42 4.46 -4.74 -6.51
N GLY A 43 5.08 -4.42 -5.37
CA GLY A 43 5.12 -3.06 -4.84
C GLY A 43 5.71 -2.01 -5.79
N ALA A 44 5.24 -0.77 -5.67
CA ALA A 44 5.77 0.38 -6.38
C ALA A 44 5.79 1.62 -5.49
N TYR A 45 6.80 2.47 -5.67
CA TYR A 45 6.87 3.77 -5.04
C TYR A 45 6.27 4.84 -5.94
N TYR A 46 5.43 5.70 -5.37
CA TYR A 46 4.92 6.89 -6.02
C TYR A 46 4.75 8.01 -4.99
N ASP A 47 5.24 9.20 -5.29
CA ASP A 47 5.25 10.35 -4.38
C ASP A 47 5.75 10.02 -2.96
N HIS A 48 6.91 9.35 -2.87
CA HIS A 48 7.54 8.89 -1.62
C HIS A 48 6.75 7.86 -0.80
N ASN A 49 5.62 7.39 -1.32
CA ASN A 49 4.74 6.43 -0.68
C ASN A 49 4.86 5.06 -1.34
N LEU A 50 4.83 4.00 -0.52
CA LEU A 50 4.81 2.62 -0.99
C LEU A 50 3.37 2.17 -1.24
N TYR A 51 3.09 1.67 -2.44
CA TYR A 51 1.83 1.02 -2.80
C TYR A 51 2.07 -0.45 -3.10
N LEU A 52 1.14 -1.31 -2.68
CA LEU A 52 1.17 -2.75 -2.96
C LEU A 52 0.05 -3.11 -3.94
N PHE A 53 0.24 -4.21 -4.67
CA PHE A 53 -0.67 -4.67 -5.71
C PHE A 53 -0.84 -6.18 -5.64
N VAL A 54 -2.01 -6.69 -6.02
CA VAL A 54 -2.26 -8.13 -6.03
C VAL A 54 -1.52 -8.84 -7.17
N ASP A 55 -1.29 -8.12 -8.28
CA ASP A 55 -0.64 -8.61 -9.49
C ASP A 55 0.08 -7.50 -10.29
N LEU A 56 0.76 -7.94 -11.36
CA LEU A 56 1.48 -7.03 -12.25
C LEU A 56 0.52 -6.14 -13.06
N GLU A 57 -0.66 -6.64 -13.42
CA GLU A 57 -1.64 -5.91 -14.24
C GLU A 57 -2.16 -4.67 -13.50
N SER A 58 -2.54 -4.85 -12.23
CA SER A 58 -2.98 -3.77 -11.34
C SER A 58 -1.88 -2.74 -11.13
N ARG A 59 -0.63 -3.19 -10.99
CA ARG A 59 0.53 -2.29 -10.91
C ARG A 59 0.73 -1.46 -12.19
N GLU A 60 0.64 -2.10 -13.36
CA GLU A 60 0.79 -1.38 -14.64
C GLU A 60 -0.38 -0.41 -14.87
N GLU A 61 -1.59 -0.78 -14.47
CA GLU A 61 -2.74 0.12 -14.50
C GLU A 61 -2.55 1.34 -13.59
N PHE A 62 -2.03 1.14 -12.38
CA PHE A 62 -1.68 2.23 -11.48
C PHE A 62 -0.69 3.20 -12.10
N LYS A 63 0.36 2.68 -12.75
CA LYS A 63 1.38 3.51 -13.41
C LYS A 63 0.84 4.37 -14.54
N LYS A 64 -0.24 3.95 -15.21
CA LYS A 64 -0.85 4.77 -16.28
C LYS A 64 -1.46 6.05 -15.74
N ASN A 65 -1.97 6.03 -14.50
CA ASN A 65 -2.64 7.20 -13.93
C ASN A 65 -2.58 7.21 -12.39
N PRO A 66 -1.38 7.35 -11.80
CA PRO A 66 -1.16 7.15 -10.37
C PRO A 66 -1.88 8.20 -9.52
N ASP A 67 -1.98 9.44 -9.99
CA ASP A 67 -2.73 10.53 -9.35
C ASP A 67 -4.19 10.17 -9.05
N ARG A 68 -4.83 9.42 -9.95
CA ARG A 68 -6.22 8.98 -9.78
C ARG A 68 -6.35 8.06 -8.58
N PHE A 69 -5.43 7.11 -8.47
CA PHE A 69 -5.48 6.05 -7.47
C PHE A 69 -4.91 6.51 -6.11
N SER A 70 -3.97 7.46 -6.09
CA SER A 70 -3.35 8.00 -4.88
C SER A 70 -4.25 8.98 -4.13
N ARG A 71 -5.05 9.79 -4.83
CA ARG A 71 -5.97 10.77 -4.22
C ARG A 71 -7.28 10.17 -3.72
N THR A 72 -7.47 8.87 -3.91
CA THR A 72 -8.71 8.21 -3.52
C THR A 72 -8.77 8.06 -2.00
N MET A 73 -9.53 8.95 -1.35
CA MET A 73 -9.82 8.89 0.08
C MET A 73 -10.93 7.86 0.34
N HIS A 74 -10.55 6.58 0.44
CA HIS A 74 -11.46 5.57 1.00
C HIS A 74 -11.27 5.48 2.50
N VAL A 75 -12.37 5.59 3.25
CA VAL A 75 -12.38 5.24 4.68
C VAL A 75 -12.34 3.71 4.78
N LEU A 76 -11.13 3.16 4.80
CA LEU A 76 -10.91 1.73 5.04
C LEU A 76 -11.08 1.44 6.53
N LYS A 77 -12.12 0.69 6.91
CA LYS A 77 -12.14 0.05 8.22
C LYS A 77 -11.32 -1.23 8.15
N ILE A 78 -10.49 -1.47 9.17
CA ILE A 78 -9.63 -2.68 9.26
C ILE A 78 -10.44 -3.97 9.08
N GLU A 79 -11.70 -3.98 9.53
CA GLU A 79 -12.64 -5.11 9.41
C GLU A 79 -13.05 -5.48 7.98
N GLN A 80 -12.84 -4.58 7.01
CA GLN A 80 -13.27 -4.75 5.62
C GLN A 80 -12.15 -5.27 4.71
N VAL A 81 -10.94 -5.46 5.24
CA VAL A 81 -9.79 -6.00 4.50
C VAL A 81 -9.95 -7.52 4.40
N GLU A 82 -10.26 -8.02 3.20
CA GLU A 82 -10.36 -9.46 2.96
C GLU A 82 -8.96 -10.10 3.08
N GLY A 83 -8.71 -10.87 4.13
CA GLY A 83 -7.54 -11.78 4.20
C GLY A 83 -6.41 -11.40 5.16
N THR A 84 -6.54 -10.41 6.04
CA THR A 84 -5.53 -10.21 7.11
C THR A 84 -5.72 -11.24 8.25
N GLN A 85 -5.47 -12.52 7.97
CA GLN A 85 -5.05 -13.42 9.04
C GLN A 85 -3.62 -13.06 9.40
N VAL A 86 -3.47 -12.19 10.40
CA VAL A 86 -2.23 -12.09 11.16
C VAL A 86 -2.03 -13.47 11.81
N ARG A 87 -1.12 -14.27 11.27
CA ARG A 87 -0.57 -15.44 11.96
C ARG A 87 0.65 -15.02 12.75
#